data_AF-A0A929HI20-F1
#
_entry.id   AF-A0A929HI20-F1
#
_cell.length_a   1.000
_cell.length_b   1.000
_cell.length_c   1.000
_cell.angle_alpha   90.00
_cell.angle_beta   90.00
_cell.angle_gamma   90.00
#
_symmetry.space_group_name_H-M   'P 1'
#
loop_
_entity.id
_entity.type
_entity.pdbx_description
1 polymer ?
#
loop_
_entity_poly.entity_id
_entity_poly.type
_entity_poly.pdbx_seq_one_letter_code
_entity_poly.pdbx_strand_id
1 'polypeptide(L)'
;VDSARGPGGGYRLSRLADDIAVAEIIAAVDETVDATRCRRKGNCQHEERCLTHDLWCDLSDQIFSFLSEISLASLVEKKAVQEVSMRQDNNVLLDNRKIA
;
A
#
# COMPACT_ATOMS: atom_id res chain seq x y z
N VAL A 1 -1.39 14.15 -0.96
CA VAL A 1 -2.70 14.46 -0.35
C VAL A 1 -2.78 15.94 -0.05
N ASP A 2 -3.96 16.53 -0.16
CA ASP A 2 -4.22 17.89 0.31
C ASP A 2 -4.95 17.83 1.65
N SER A 3 -4.69 18.78 2.54
CA SER A 3 -5.36 18.87 3.84
C SER A 3 -6.05 20.22 3.98
N ALA A 4 -7.25 20.21 4.55
CA ALA A 4 -7.98 21.40 4.96
C ALA A 4 -8.24 21.37 6.46
N ARG A 5 -7.96 22.47 7.16
CA ARG A 5 -8.22 22.64 8.60
C ARG A 5 -9.52 23.44 8.82
N GLY A 6 -10.21 23.15 9.93
CA GLY A 6 -11.46 23.81 10.33
C GLY A 6 -12.66 22.86 10.39
N PRO A 7 -13.85 23.33 10.83
CA PRO A 7 -15.08 22.53 10.81
C PRO A 7 -15.38 22.07 9.38
N GLY A 8 -15.55 20.75 9.18
CA GLY A 8 -15.67 20.14 7.84
C GLY A 8 -14.35 19.91 7.10
N GLY A 9 -13.21 20.11 7.77
CA GLY A 9 -11.88 19.79 7.25
C GLY A 9 -11.65 18.29 7.08
N GLY A 10 -10.53 17.94 6.45
CA GLY A 10 -10.18 16.56 6.13
C GLY A 10 -9.06 16.46 5.12
N TYR A 11 -8.83 15.24 4.64
CA TYR A 11 -7.85 14.97 3.59
C TYR A 11 -8.57 14.61 2.29
N ARG A 12 -8.01 15.06 1.18
CA ARG A 12 -8.40 14.63 -0.16
C ARG A 12 -7.18 14.20 -0.96
N LEU A 13 -7.41 13.41 -1.99
CA LEU A 13 -6.36 13.10 -2.95
C LEU A 13 -5.88 14.41 -3.59
N SER A 14 -4.55 14.57 -3.68
CA SER A 14 -3.92 15.74 -4.30
C SER A 14 -3.83 15.61 -5.83
N ARG A 15 -4.22 14.44 -6.37
CA ARG A 15 -4.25 14.10 -7.79
C ARG A 15 -5.32 13.04 -8.04
N LEU A 16 -5.61 12.72 -9.31
CA LEU A 16 -6.63 11.74 -9.67
C LEU A 16 -6.26 10.35 -9.15
N ALA A 17 -7.26 9.56 -8.78
CA ALA A 17 -7.05 8.20 -8.26
C ALA A 17 -6.44 7.26 -9.30
N ASP A 18 -6.71 7.50 -10.59
CA ASP A 18 -6.13 6.76 -11.72
C ASP A 18 -4.62 6.95 -11.83
N ASP A 19 -4.12 8.12 -11.43
CA ASP A 19 -2.69 8.41 -11.50
C ASP A 19 -1.93 7.77 -10.32
N ILE A 20 -2.61 7.40 -9.24
CA ILE A 20 -1.98 6.92 -8.00
C ILE A 20 -1.77 5.42 -8.07
N ALA A 21 -0.53 4.97 -8.28
CA ALA A 21 -0.22 3.54 -8.20
C ALA A 21 -0.24 3.06 -6.75
N VAL A 22 -0.67 1.81 -6.53
CA VAL A 22 -0.66 1.18 -5.20
C VAL A 22 0.76 1.09 -4.64
N ALA A 23 1.76 0.84 -5.49
CA ALA A 23 3.17 0.85 -5.11
C ALA A 23 3.61 2.17 -4.46
N GLU A 24 3.10 3.31 -4.92
CA GLU A 24 3.43 4.62 -4.35
C GLU A 24 2.83 4.81 -2.96
N ILE A 25 1.62 4.28 -2.72
CA ILE A 25 0.97 4.33 -1.41
C ILE A 25 1.78 3.52 -0.39
N ILE A 26 2.23 2.33 -0.77
CA ILE A 26 3.07 1.46 0.08
C ILE A 26 4.42 2.13 0.36
N ALA A 27 5.07 2.67 -0.67
CA ALA A 27 6.34 3.38 -0.49
C ALA A 27 6.20 4.62 0.40
N ALA A 28 5.07 5.32 0.37
CA ALA A 28 4.83 6.52 1.17
C ALA A 28 4.69 6.25 2.68
N VAL A 29 4.37 5.01 3.08
CA VAL A 29 4.26 4.60 4.50
C VAL A 29 5.56 3.97 5.04
N ASP A 30 6.69 4.21 4.36
CA ASP A 30 8.03 3.71 4.71
C ASP A 30 8.13 2.16 4.74
N GLU A 31 7.14 1.49 4.14
CA GLU A 31 7.19 0.06 3.85
C GLU A 31 7.81 -0.12 2.46
N THR A 32 9.08 -0.54 2.43
CA THR A 32 9.70 -0.97 1.18
C THR A 32 9.17 -2.35 0.81
N VAL A 33 8.80 -2.57 -0.46
CA VAL A 33 8.49 -3.91 -1.01
C VAL A 33 9.76 -4.80 -1.14
N ASP A 34 10.82 -4.44 -0.42
CA ASP A 34 12.09 -5.13 -0.41
C ASP A 34 12.02 -6.33 0.54
N ALA A 35 12.00 -7.53 -0.05
CA ALA A 35 12.01 -8.78 0.69
C ALA A 35 13.41 -9.13 1.24
N THR A 36 14.45 -8.37 0.88
CA THR A 36 15.82 -8.63 1.33
C THR A 36 16.07 -8.11 2.74
N ARG A 37 16.78 -8.89 3.55
CA ARG A 37 17.26 -8.42 4.88
C ARG A 37 18.37 -7.37 4.80
N CYS A 38 19.08 -7.30 3.67
CA CYS A 38 20.19 -6.36 3.47
C CYS A 38 19.75 -5.04 2.81
N ARG A 39 18.46 -4.84 2.55
CA ARG A 39 17.95 -3.69 1.80
C ARG A 39 18.65 -3.51 0.45
N ARG A 40 18.84 -4.61 -0.28
CA ARG A 40 19.59 -4.72 -1.54
C ARG A 40 21.07 -4.30 -1.49
N LYS A 41 21.64 -3.97 -0.32
CA LYS A 41 23.04 -3.54 -0.20
C LYS A 41 24.05 -4.68 -0.40
N GLY A 42 23.57 -5.93 -0.36
CA GLY A 42 24.44 -7.09 -0.59
C GLY A 42 25.50 -7.30 0.50
N ASN A 43 25.24 -6.83 1.72
CA ASN A 43 26.13 -6.95 2.88
C ASN A 43 25.56 -7.88 3.97
N CYS A 44 24.69 -8.81 3.58
CA CYS A 44 23.94 -9.69 4.47
C CYS A 44 24.77 -10.78 5.13
N GLN A 45 26.00 -11.03 4.68
CA GLN A 45 26.94 -11.98 5.28
C GLN A 45 28.33 -11.36 5.41
N HIS A 46 28.65 -10.76 6.56
CA HIS A 46 29.98 -10.17 6.81
C HIS A 46 30.46 -9.21 5.70
N GLU A 47 29.60 -8.29 5.28
CA GLU A 47 29.87 -7.36 4.15
C GLU A 47 29.87 -8.00 2.76
N GLU A 48 29.53 -9.29 2.66
CA GLU A 48 29.35 -10.00 1.39
C GLU A 48 27.89 -10.33 1.08
N ARG A 49 27.64 -10.60 -0.22
CA ARG A 49 26.32 -10.94 -0.76
C ARG A 49 25.89 -12.33 -0.30
N CYS A 50 24.66 -12.47 0.17
CA CYS A 50 24.10 -13.79 0.48
C CYS A 50 23.84 -14.57 -0.82
N LEU A 51 23.84 -15.91 -0.70
CA LEU A 51 23.63 -16.83 -1.83
C LEU A 51 22.34 -16.54 -2.61
N THR A 52 21.31 -16.06 -1.93
CA THR A 52 19.98 -15.79 -2.49
C THR A 52 19.74 -14.31 -2.76
N HIS A 53 20.78 -13.47 -2.73
CA HIS A 53 20.65 -12.02 -2.84
C HIS A 53 19.90 -11.61 -4.11
N ASP A 54 20.41 -12.03 -5.27
CA ASP A 54 19.83 -11.65 -6.56
C ASP A 54 18.40 -12.17 -6.70
N LEU A 55 18.11 -13.39 -6.23
CA LEU A 55 16.76 -13.96 -6.23
C LEU A 55 15.75 -13.10 -5.46
N TRP A 56 16.14 -12.60 -4.29
CA TRP A 56 15.27 -11.75 -3.47
C TRP A 56 15.14 -10.34 -4.05
N CYS A 57 16.19 -9.80 -4.66
CA CYS A 57 16.14 -8.53 -5.39
C CYS A 57 15.14 -8.64 -6.55
N ASP A 58 15.28 -9.67 -7.39
CA ASP A 58 14.42 -9.90 -8.56
C ASP A 58 12.95 -10.07 -8.15
N LEU A 59 12.68 -10.82 -7.07
CA LEU A 59 11.33 -10.97 -6.54
C LEU A 59 10.76 -9.63 -6.10
N SER A 60 11.55 -8.83 -5.38
CA SER A 60 11.13 -7.51 -4.90
C SER A 60 10.82 -6.57 -6.07
N ASP A 61 11.59 -6.65 -7.16
CA ASP A 61 11.33 -5.89 -8.40
C ASP A 61 10.05 -6.34 -9.09
N GLN A 62 9.80 -7.65 -9.16
CA GLN A 62 8.55 -8.18 -9.74
C GLN A 62 7.32 -7.73 -8.94
N ILE A 63 7.38 -7.80 -7.61
CA ILE A 63 6.27 -7.35 -6.76
C ILE A 63 6.05 -5.85 -6.94
N PHE A 64 7.12 -5.04 -6.93
CA PHE A 64 7.01 -3.60 -7.13
C PHE A 64 6.41 -3.27 -8.51
N SER A 65 6.87 -3.95 -9.57
CA SER A 65 6.34 -3.77 -10.93
C SER A 65 4.85 -4.08 -10.98
N PHE A 66 4.44 -5.24 -10.44
CA PHE A 66 3.03 -5.62 -10.38
C PHE A 66 2.16 -4.59 -9.64
N LEU A 67 2.62 -4.11 -8.49
CA LEU A 67 1.90 -3.10 -7.70
C LEU A 67 1.88 -1.73 -8.38
N SER A 68 2.85 -1.43 -9.24
CA SER A 68 2.94 -0.18 -10.00
C SER A 68 1.94 -0.14 -11.15
N GLU A 69 1.49 -1.30 -11.65
CA GLU A 69 0.48 -1.42 -12.71
C GLU A 69 -0.96 -1.24 -12.20
N ILE A 70 -1.17 -1.24 -10.88
CA ILE A 70 -2.50 -1.12 -10.27
C ILE A 70 -2.69 0.30 -9.76
N SER A 71 -3.64 1.04 -10.34
CA SER A 71 -4.05 2.34 -9.81
C SER A 71 -5.01 2.20 -8.63
N LEU A 72 -5.07 3.23 -7.79
CA LEU A 72 -6.02 3.32 -6.68
C LEU A 72 -7.46 3.27 -7.17
N ALA A 73 -7.77 3.93 -8.29
CA ALA A 73 -9.08 3.88 -8.93
C ALA A 73 -9.46 2.43 -9.29
N SER A 74 -8.58 1.74 -10.04
CA SER A 74 -8.81 0.35 -10.43
C SER A 74 -8.93 -0.59 -9.24
N LEU A 75 -8.24 -0.33 -8.12
CA LEU A 75 -8.39 -1.11 -6.90
C LEU A 75 -9.79 -0.95 -6.27
N VAL A 76 -10.28 0.29 -6.17
CA VAL A 76 -11.58 0.63 -5.56
C VAL A 76 -12.75 0.13 -6.41
N GLU A 77 -12.59 0.04 -7.73
CA GLU A 77 -13.61 -0.46 -8.64
C GLU A 77 -13.77 -1.99 -8.61
N LYS A 78 -12.83 -2.73 -8.01
CA LYS A 78 -12.94 -4.19 -7.91
C LYS A 78 -14.14 -4.57 -7.04
N LYS A 79 -15.05 -5.35 -7.62
CA LYS A 79 -16.25 -5.86 -6.94
C LYS A 79 -15.94 -6.52 -5.58
N ALA A 80 -14.92 -7.36 -5.53
CA ALA A 80 -14.51 -8.02 -4.28
C ALA A 80 -14.06 -7.02 -3.19
N VAL A 81 -13.40 -5.92 -3.59
CA VAL A 81 -13.00 -4.86 -2.66
C VAL A 81 -14.23 -4.12 -2.13
N GLN A 82 -15.18 -3.79 -3.01
CA GLN A 82 -16.44 -3.14 -2.64
C GLN A 82 -17.27 -4.01 -1.69
N GLU A 83 -17.40 -5.31 -1.96
CA GLU A 83 -18.12 -6.26 -1.11
C GLU A 83 -17.51 -6.33 0.31
N VAL A 84 -16.17 -6.35 0.41
CA VAL A 84 -15.47 -6.32 1.70
C VAL A 84 -15.68 -4.99 2.42
N SER A 85 -15.56 -3.86 1.71
CA SER A 85 -15.79 -2.52 2.27
C SER A 85 -17.18 -2.38 2.86
N MET A 86 -18.22 -2.75 2.09
CA MET A 86 -19.62 -2.69 2.57
C MET A 86 -19.84 -3.54 3.82
N ARG A 87 -19.23 -4.73 3.90
CA ARG A 87 -19.32 -5.57 5.10
C ARG A 87 -18.64 -4.92 6.30
N GLN A 88 -17.48 -4.28 6.11
CA GLN A 88 -16.76 -3.59 7.18
C GLN A 88 -17.53 -2.38 7.69
N ASP A 89 -18.08 -1.57 6.78
CA ASP A 89 -18.90 -0.39 7.14
C ASP A 89 -20.13 -0.79 7.96
N ASN A 90 -20.80 -1.88 7.55
CA ASN A 90 -21.93 -2.42 8.30
C ASN A 90 -21.54 -2.86 9.72
N ASN A 91 -20.36 -3.47 9.91
CA ASN A 91 -19.88 -3.84 11.24
C ASN A 91 -19.61 -2.61 12.12
N VAL A 92 -19.00 -1.56 11.57
CA VAL A 92 -18.75 -0.30 12.30
C VAL A 92 -20.07 0.35 12.75
N LEU A 93 -21.09 0.36 11.88
CA LEU A 93 -22.41 0.87 12.23
C LEU A 93 -23.09 0.05 13.34
N LEU A 94 -22.90 -1.28 13.33
CA LEU A 94 -23.43 -2.16 14.38
C LEU A 94 -22.71 -1.97 15.71
N ASP A 95 -21.40 -1.78 15.71
CA ASP A 95 -20.63 -1.51 16.93
C ASP A 95 -20.97 -0.14 17.53
N ASN A 96 -21.12 0.90 16.70
CA ASN A 96 -21.54 2.22 17.17
C ASN A 96 -22.95 2.21 17.79
N ARG A 97 -23.84 1.30 17.36
CA ARG A 97 -25.18 1.12 17.96
C ARG A 97 -25.19 0.33 19.27
N LYS A 98 -24.12 -0.39 19.61
CA LYS A 98 -24.02 -1.12 20.90
C LYS A 98 -23.49 -0.25 22.04
N ILE A 99 -22.88 0.89 21.71
CA ILE A 99 -22.27 1.82 22.67
C ILE A 99 -23.24 2.98 23.02
N ALA A 100 -24.29 3.17 22.23
CA ALA A 100 -25.40 4.10 22.49
C ALA A 100 -26.56 3.39 23.23
#